data_AF-A0A1H8KVJ6-F1
#
_entry.id   AF-A0A1H8KVJ6-F1
#
_cell.length_a   1.000
_cell.length_b   1.000
_cell.length_c   1.000
_cell.angle_alpha   90.00
_cell.angle_beta   90.00
_cell.angle_gamma   90.00
#
_symmetry.space_group_name_H-M   'P 1'
#
loop_
_entity.id
_entity.type
_entity.pdbx_description
1 polymer ?
#
loop_
_entity_poly.entity_id
_entity_poly.type
_entity_poly.pdbx_seq_one_letter_code
_entity_poly.pdbx_strand_id
1 'polypeptide(L)'
;MAEIWIQEEKITEKFFDDLGHYTKVEGELNSIYFIGEGTEGDYVDSNKSYLLDFLMAQNQYPLYLTFIPYDDQVEEFITFLQENKMDYRFFHLEETRTYYTLFKKHQYHPPCFVVEVIDSLSLKLLVEETFWLPAQNEFYAISYSDNIAFRLESVKEWGRKKERSIPVFKVEGDTTFIMIFHDGAGFYLFSNEEKYSTVEELCSRLPKGTVITQINDTLVDKSE
;
A
#
# COMPACT_ATOMS: atom_id res chain seq x y z
N MET A 1 -9.65 19.32 -8.00
CA MET A 1 -9.14 18.49 -9.12
C MET A 1 -7.77 18.07 -8.71
N ALA A 2 -7.49 16.77 -8.64
CA ALA A 2 -6.18 16.29 -8.22
C ALA A 2 -5.17 16.50 -9.35
N GLU A 3 -4.04 17.12 -9.03
CA GLU A 3 -2.91 17.31 -9.94
C GLU A 3 -1.86 16.24 -9.64
N ILE A 4 -1.69 15.26 -10.54
CA ILE A 4 -0.86 14.09 -10.27
C ILE A 4 0.38 14.02 -11.16
N TRP A 5 1.41 13.40 -10.59
CA TRP A 5 2.58 12.91 -11.29
C TRP A 5 2.52 11.38 -11.36
N ILE A 6 2.80 10.84 -12.55
CA ILE A 6 2.95 9.41 -12.80
C ILE A 6 4.42 9.12 -13.17
N GLN A 7 5.01 8.08 -12.59
CA GLN A 7 6.32 7.58 -12.99
C GLN A 7 6.27 6.07 -13.22
N GLU A 8 6.73 5.63 -14.39
CA GLU A 8 6.95 4.23 -14.71
C GLU A 8 8.23 3.73 -14.05
N GLU A 9 8.10 2.65 -13.30
CA GLU A 9 9.21 2.05 -12.58
C GLU A 9 9.71 0.79 -13.28
N LYS A 10 11.04 0.65 -13.31
CA LYS A 10 11.66 -0.56 -13.86
C LYS A 10 11.60 -1.68 -12.83
N ILE A 11 10.98 -2.79 -13.22
CA ILE A 11 10.94 -4.02 -12.43
C ILE A 11 12.36 -4.59 -12.32
N THR A 12 13.00 -4.33 -11.20
CA THR A 12 14.38 -4.76 -10.91
C THR A 12 14.50 -5.15 -9.45
N GLU A 13 15.44 -6.03 -9.12
CA GLU A 13 15.73 -6.38 -7.71
C GLU A 13 16.03 -5.11 -6.88
N LYS A 14 16.78 -4.17 -7.48
CA LYS A 14 17.10 -2.87 -6.85
C LYS A 14 15.84 -2.08 -6.47
N PHE A 15 14.83 -2.05 -7.33
CA PHE A 15 13.57 -1.35 -7.04
C PHE A 15 12.92 -1.94 -5.77
N PHE A 16 12.82 -3.27 -5.67
CA PHE A 16 12.25 -3.93 -4.49
C PHE A 16 13.08 -3.75 -3.22
N ASP A 17 14.41 -3.69 -3.34
CA ASP A 17 15.29 -3.35 -2.22
C ASP A 17 15.05 -1.92 -1.70
N ASP A 18 14.78 -0.98 -2.61
CA ASP A 18 14.56 0.44 -2.30
C ASP A 18 13.10 0.76 -1.90
N LEU A 19 12.13 -0.12 -2.22
CA LEU A 19 10.70 0.03 -1.92
C LEU A 19 10.37 0.03 -0.41
N GLY A 20 11.27 -0.52 0.41
CA GLY A 20 11.04 -0.74 1.83
C GLY A 20 10.31 -2.05 2.14
N HIS A 21 10.17 -2.35 3.43
CA HIS A 21 9.53 -3.56 3.97
C HIS A 21 10.06 -4.91 3.47
N TYR A 22 11.15 -4.93 2.69
CA TYR A 22 11.76 -6.14 2.12
C TYR A 22 10.78 -6.95 1.26
N THR A 23 9.86 -6.26 0.58
CA THR A 23 8.80 -6.87 -0.21
C THR A 23 9.35 -7.80 -1.28
N LYS A 24 8.75 -8.98 -1.41
CA LYS A 24 9.00 -9.91 -2.52
C LYS A 24 7.74 -10.10 -3.36
N VAL A 25 7.96 -10.36 -4.63
CA VAL A 25 6.91 -10.73 -5.58
C VAL A 25 7.26 -12.11 -6.16
N GLU A 26 6.31 -13.02 -6.14
CA GLU A 26 6.41 -14.35 -6.74
C GLU A 26 5.50 -14.45 -7.95
N GLY A 27 6.11 -14.49 -9.15
CA GLY A 27 5.41 -14.45 -10.43
C GLY A 27 5.88 -13.25 -11.25
N GLU A 28 5.21 -12.99 -12.37
CA GLU A 28 5.62 -11.97 -13.33
C GLU A 28 4.67 -10.77 -13.30
N LEU A 29 5.22 -9.60 -12.96
CA LEU A 29 4.57 -8.31 -13.15
C LEU A 29 4.90 -7.76 -14.53
N ASN A 30 3.96 -7.03 -15.12
CA ASN A 30 4.17 -6.35 -16.39
C ASN A 30 4.51 -4.86 -16.18
N SER A 31 3.99 -4.25 -15.12
CA SER A 31 4.14 -2.82 -14.88
C SER A 31 4.18 -2.47 -13.40
N ILE A 32 4.88 -1.37 -13.11
CA ILE A 32 4.88 -0.68 -11.82
C ILE A 32 4.78 0.81 -12.12
N TYR A 33 3.84 1.50 -11.48
CA TYR A 33 3.69 2.94 -11.59
C TYR A 33 3.67 3.58 -10.22
N PHE A 34 4.50 4.60 -10.01
CA PHE A 34 4.28 5.56 -8.94
C PHE A 34 3.21 6.57 -9.36
N ILE A 35 2.29 6.90 -8.46
CA ILE A 35 1.24 7.89 -8.66
C ILE A 35 1.14 8.74 -7.38
N GLY A 36 1.23 10.07 -7.52
CA GLY A 36 1.09 10.96 -6.36
C GLY A 36 0.77 12.41 -6.71
N GLU A 37 0.12 13.10 -5.77
CA GLU A 37 -0.23 14.53 -5.79
C GLU A 37 0.88 15.39 -5.17
N GLY A 38 2.11 15.21 -5.66
CA GLY A 38 3.30 15.91 -5.16
C GLY A 38 3.57 15.69 -3.66
N THR A 39 4.49 16.49 -3.11
CA THR A 39 4.95 16.39 -1.70
C THR A 39 4.92 17.73 -0.96
N GLU A 40 4.27 18.75 -1.53
CA GLU A 40 4.14 20.06 -0.91
C GLU A 40 2.81 20.21 -0.18
N GLY A 41 2.80 20.98 0.92
CA GLY A 41 1.57 21.22 1.70
C GLY A 41 1.07 19.98 2.44
N ASP A 42 -0.24 19.82 2.51
CA ASP A 42 -0.91 18.67 3.13
C ASP A 42 -1.00 17.49 2.14
N TYR A 43 0.16 17.04 1.69
CA TYR A 43 0.25 16.02 0.64
C TYR A 43 -0.27 14.66 1.13
N VAL A 44 -0.20 14.37 2.43
CA VAL A 44 -0.67 13.09 2.98
C VAL A 44 -2.17 12.96 2.79
N ASP A 45 -2.95 13.96 3.20
CA ASP A 45 -4.41 13.95 3.03
C ASP A 45 -4.82 14.05 1.56
N SER A 46 -4.04 14.76 0.74
CA SER A 46 -4.27 14.87 -0.70
C SER A 46 -4.06 13.51 -1.39
N ASN A 47 -2.94 12.84 -1.14
CA ASN A 47 -2.67 11.49 -1.67
C ASN A 47 -3.64 10.44 -1.14
N LYS A 48 -4.06 10.51 0.13
CA LYS A 48 -5.13 9.65 0.70
C LYS A 48 -6.43 9.82 -0.06
N SER A 49 -6.85 11.06 -0.28
CA SER A 49 -8.08 11.38 -1.00
C SER A 49 -8.02 10.90 -2.44
N TYR A 50 -6.88 11.11 -3.11
CA TYR A 50 -6.68 10.66 -4.48
C TYR A 50 -6.67 9.12 -4.61
N LEU A 51 -6.02 8.41 -3.69
CA LEU A 51 -6.05 6.95 -3.63
C LEU A 51 -7.49 6.42 -3.52
N LEU A 52 -8.29 7.05 -2.64
CA LEU A 52 -9.71 6.70 -2.48
C LEU A 52 -10.48 6.93 -3.78
N ASP A 53 -10.33 8.10 -4.41
CA ASP A 53 -10.97 8.39 -5.68
C ASP A 53 -10.55 7.40 -6.77
N PHE A 54 -9.25 7.05 -6.84
CA PHE A 54 -8.71 6.06 -7.77
C PHE A 54 -9.36 4.69 -7.59
N LEU A 55 -9.36 4.15 -6.38
CA LEU A 55 -9.93 2.85 -6.06
C LEU A 55 -11.44 2.80 -6.30
N MET A 56 -12.17 3.84 -5.89
CA MET A 56 -13.61 3.95 -6.13
C MET A 56 -13.94 4.06 -7.62
N ALA A 57 -13.12 4.75 -8.41
CA ALA A 57 -13.29 4.83 -9.85
C ALA A 57 -13.07 3.49 -10.56
N GLN A 58 -12.20 2.61 -10.03
CA GLN A 58 -12.04 1.26 -10.57
C GLN A 58 -13.27 0.39 -10.30
N ASN A 59 -14.00 0.67 -9.21
CA ASN A 59 -15.24 -0.03 -8.81
C ASN A 59 -15.10 -1.57 -8.87
N GLN A 60 -13.97 -2.07 -8.38
CA GLN A 60 -13.63 -3.48 -8.38
C GLN A 60 -13.47 -3.94 -6.93
N TYR A 61 -14.34 -4.87 -6.54
CA TYR A 61 -14.39 -5.45 -5.20
C TYR A 61 -14.50 -6.99 -5.33
N PRO A 62 -14.04 -7.76 -4.33
CA PRO A 62 -13.46 -7.30 -3.07
C PRO A 62 -12.05 -6.70 -3.24
N LEU A 63 -11.70 -5.80 -2.32
CA LEU A 63 -10.31 -5.39 -2.07
C LEU A 63 -9.84 -6.02 -0.76
N TYR A 64 -8.58 -6.41 -0.71
CA TYR A 64 -7.94 -6.98 0.48
C TYR A 64 -6.93 -5.98 1.02
N LEU A 65 -7.27 -5.38 2.16
CA LEU A 65 -6.51 -4.32 2.76
C LEU A 65 -5.69 -4.88 3.92
N THR A 66 -4.37 -4.90 3.77
CA THR A 66 -3.44 -5.55 4.70
C THR A 66 -2.55 -4.52 5.37
N PHE A 67 -2.54 -4.51 6.71
CA PHE A 67 -1.75 -3.55 7.48
C PHE A 67 -1.20 -4.15 8.79
N ILE A 68 -0.11 -3.55 9.28
CA ILE A 68 0.54 -3.91 10.54
C ILE A 68 0.45 -2.70 11.49
N PRO A 69 -0.49 -2.69 12.45
CA PRO A 69 -0.58 -1.62 13.43
C PRO A 69 0.42 -1.78 14.58
N TYR A 70 0.44 -0.82 15.51
CA TYR A 70 1.15 -1.00 16.78
C TYR A 70 0.43 -2.01 17.69
N ASP A 71 1.20 -2.70 18.53
CA ASP A 71 0.71 -3.76 19.43
C ASP A 71 -0.38 -3.28 20.39
N ASP A 72 -0.32 -2.01 20.81
CA ASP A 72 -1.28 -1.40 21.72
C ASP A 72 -2.59 -0.93 21.05
N GLN A 73 -2.69 -1.03 19.73
CA GLN A 73 -3.88 -0.63 18.95
C GLN A 73 -4.74 -1.82 18.49
N VAL A 74 -4.34 -3.05 18.80
CA VAL A 74 -5.04 -4.26 18.32
C VAL A 74 -6.51 -4.27 18.72
N GLU A 75 -6.82 -3.98 19.99
CA GLU A 75 -8.20 -3.99 20.50
C GLU A 75 -9.06 -2.87 19.89
N GLU A 76 -8.46 -1.71 19.59
CA GLU A 76 -9.13 -0.59 18.92
C GLU A 76 -9.55 -0.98 17.51
N PHE A 77 -8.64 -1.57 16.73
CA PHE A 77 -8.96 -2.04 15.38
C PHE A 77 -9.97 -3.19 15.38
N ILE A 78 -9.87 -4.15 16.31
CA ILE A 78 -10.86 -5.22 16.44
C ILE A 78 -12.25 -4.63 16.70
N THR A 79 -12.34 -3.66 17.61
CA THR A 79 -13.61 -3.00 17.95
C THR A 79 -14.17 -2.25 16.75
N PHE A 80 -13.35 -1.41 16.10
CA PHE A 80 -13.71 -0.65 14.90
C PHE A 80 -14.26 -1.57 13.78
N LEU A 81 -13.55 -2.65 13.47
CA LEU A 81 -13.94 -3.57 12.40
C LEU A 81 -15.24 -4.30 12.73
N GLN A 82 -15.44 -4.71 14.00
CA GLN A 82 -16.67 -5.37 14.45
C GLN A 82 -17.87 -4.41 14.43
N GLU A 83 -17.71 -3.18 14.91
CA GLU A 83 -18.78 -2.16 14.92
C GLU A 83 -19.22 -1.78 13.50
N ASN A 84 -18.28 -1.73 12.56
CA ASN A 84 -18.54 -1.47 11.14
C ASN A 84 -18.88 -2.72 10.32
N LYS A 85 -18.96 -3.91 10.95
CA LYS A 85 -19.31 -5.19 10.33
C LYS A 85 -18.42 -5.55 9.13
N MET A 86 -17.12 -5.28 9.24
CA MET A 86 -16.13 -5.64 8.24
C MET A 86 -15.59 -7.04 8.51
N ASP A 87 -15.48 -7.86 7.46
CA ASP A 87 -14.85 -9.17 7.56
C ASP A 87 -13.33 -9.02 7.57
N TYR A 88 -12.66 -9.67 8.53
CA TYR A 88 -11.20 -9.58 8.67
C TYR A 88 -10.58 -10.88 9.18
N ARG A 89 -9.30 -11.03 8.86
CA ARG A 89 -8.38 -11.98 9.52
C ARG A 89 -7.40 -11.19 10.36
N PHE A 90 -7.14 -11.71 11.55
CA PHE A 90 -6.13 -11.19 12.47
C PHE A 90 -5.17 -12.31 12.84
N PHE A 91 -3.87 -12.03 12.78
CA PHE A 91 -2.82 -12.95 13.21
C PHE A 91 -1.58 -12.16 13.62
N HIS A 92 -0.68 -12.82 14.34
CA HIS A 92 0.63 -12.25 14.66
C HIS A 92 1.67 -12.78 13.70
N LEU A 93 2.60 -11.91 13.31
CA LEU A 93 3.73 -12.28 12.47
C LEU A 93 4.76 -13.10 13.27
N GLU A 94 5.55 -13.91 12.56
CA GLU A 94 6.43 -14.89 13.20
C GLU A 94 7.61 -14.23 13.93
N GLU A 95 8.08 -13.07 13.47
CA GLU A 95 9.22 -12.40 14.09
C GLU A 95 8.88 -11.83 15.48
N THR A 96 9.89 -11.75 16.34
CA THR A 96 9.81 -11.01 17.59
C THR A 96 10.45 -9.63 17.42
N ARG A 97 9.68 -8.57 17.64
CA ARG A 97 10.18 -7.18 17.73
C ARG A 97 10.42 -6.80 19.19
N THR A 98 11.13 -5.69 19.39
CA THR A 98 11.47 -5.20 20.72
C THR A 98 11.39 -3.68 20.73
N TYR A 99 10.64 -3.13 21.68
CA TYR A 99 10.68 -1.71 22.01
C TYR A 99 11.06 -1.53 23.48
N TYR A 100 11.50 -0.32 23.83
CA TYR A 100 11.96 0.02 25.17
C TYR A 100 11.11 1.16 25.70
N THR A 101 10.60 1.00 26.91
CA THR A 101 10.11 2.12 27.72
C THR A 101 11.20 2.52 28.72
N LEU A 102 11.00 3.63 29.43
CA LEU A 102 11.94 4.16 30.46
C LEU A 102 12.46 3.10 31.44
N PHE A 103 11.70 2.03 31.70
CA PHE A 103 12.03 1.04 32.71
C PHE A 103 11.98 -0.42 32.23
N LYS A 104 11.58 -0.71 30.99
CA LYS A 104 11.33 -2.08 30.57
C LYS A 104 11.57 -2.31 29.08
N LYS A 105 12.20 -3.45 28.78
CA LYS A 105 12.24 -4.05 27.45
C LYS A 105 10.96 -4.83 27.23
N HIS A 106 10.24 -4.54 26.16
CA HIS A 106 9.06 -5.29 25.75
C HIS A 106 9.37 -6.06 24.47
N GLN A 107 8.85 -7.28 24.39
CA GLN A 107 8.96 -8.11 23.20
C GLN A 107 7.55 -8.48 22.78
N TYR A 108 7.28 -8.37 21.48
CA TYR A 108 5.97 -8.62 20.92
C TYR A 108 6.14 -9.24 19.53
N HIS A 109 5.11 -9.94 19.10
CA HIS A 109 4.97 -10.35 17.72
C HIS A 109 4.09 -9.30 17.03
N PRO A 110 4.48 -8.74 15.88
CA PRO A 110 3.69 -7.68 15.24
C PRO A 110 2.29 -8.18 14.89
N PRO A 111 1.24 -7.41 15.22
CA PRO A 111 -0.12 -7.72 14.77
C PRO A 111 -0.25 -7.47 13.27
N CYS A 112 -1.04 -8.28 12.59
CA CYS A 112 -1.38 -8.08 11.18
C CYS A 112 -2.87 -8.30 10.96
N PHE A 113 -3.48 -7.35 10.24
CA PHE A 113 -4.86 -7.44 9.80
C PHE A 113 -4.91 -7.58 8.29
N VAL A 114 -5.81 -8.43 7.81
CA VAL A 114 -6.26 -8.47 6.42
C VAL A 114 -7.76 -8.29 6.42
N VAL A 115 -8.24 -7.18 5.89
CA VAL A 115 -9.67 -6.82 5.85
C VAL A 115 -10.19 -7.02 4.44
N GLU A 116 -11.30 -7.73 4.30
CA GLU A 116 -12.01 -7.85 3.03
C GLU A 116 -13.01 -6.69 2.90
N VAL A 117 -12.76 -5.83 1.93
CA VAL A 117 -13.55 -4.63 1.66
C VAL A 117 -14.43 -4.90 0.44
N ILE A 118 -15.74 -4.92 0.64
CA ILE A 118 -16.72 -5.33 -0.37
C ILE A 118 -17.44 -4.16 -1.06
N ASP A 119 -17.28 -2.94 -0.56
CA ASP A 119 -17.96 -1.75 -1.04
C ASP A 119 -17.19 -0.45 -0.75
N SER A 120 -17.60 0.65 -1.38
CA SER A 120 -16.92 1.95 -1.28
C SER A 120 -17.07 2.66 0.06
N LEU A 121 -18.16 2.42 0.81
CA LEU A 121 -18.33 2.98 2.13
C LEU A 121 -17.35 2.32 3.10
N SER A 122 -17.26 0.99 3.05
CA SER A 122 -16.31 0.22 3.83
C SER A 122 -14.87 0.59 3.49
N LEU A 123 -14.57 0.76 2.19
CA LEU A 123 -13.25 1.23 1.73
C LEU A 123 -12.90 2.59 2.34
N LYS A 124 -13.81 3.55 2.23
CA LYS A 124 -13.60 4.90 2.74
C LYS A 124 -13.35 4.90 4.24
N LEU A 125 -14.21 4.22 5.01
CA LEU A 125 -14.07 4.14 6.47
C LEU A 125 -12.74 3.52 6.87
N LEU A 126 -12.36 2.40 6.24
CA LEU A 126 -11.10 1.73 6.59
C LEU A 126 -9.89 2.60 6.27
N VAL A 127 -9.81 3.15 5.05
CA VAL A 127 -8.68 4.01 4.67
C VAL A 127 -8.60 5.27 5.54
N GLU A 128 -9.72 5.89 5.88
CA GLU A 128 -9.74 7.05 6.81
C GLU A 128 -9.15 6.68 8.17
N GLU A 129 -9.43 5.47 8.67
CA GLU A 129 -8.95 4.98 9.95
C GLU A 129 -7.47 4.54 9.91
N THR A 130 -6.99 4.04 8.77
CA THR A 130 -5.69 3.34 8.71
C THR A 130 -4.60 4.03 7.90
N PHE A 131 -4.90 5.03 7.06
CA PHE A 131 -3.90 5.63 6.16
C PHE A 131 -2.77 6.39 6.89
N TRP A 132 -2.93 6.71 8.16
CA TRP A 132 -1.84 7.28 8.97
C TRP A 132 -0.69 6.26 9.20
N LEU A 133 -0.94 4.95 9.09
CA LEU A 133 0.07 3.90 9.24
C LEU A 133 1.20 4.02 8.20
N PRO A 134 0.93 4.03 6.89
CA PRO A 134 2.00 4.24 5.90
C PRO A 134 2.63 5.63 6.00
N ALA A 135 1.91 6.65 6.50
CA ALA A 135 2.51 7.94 6.82
C ALA A 135 3.50 7.89 8.00
N GLN A 136 3.49 6.82 8.79
CA GLN A 136 4.50 6.49 9.81
C GLN A 136 5.47 5.41 9.34
N ASN A 137 5.46 5.07 8.04
CA ASN A 137 6.26 3.99 7.43
C ASN A 137 5.96 2.59 8.00
N GLU A 138 4.74 2.36 8.47
CA GLU A 138 4.26 1.00 8.77
C GLU A 138 3.70 0.33 7.50
N PHE A 139 3.78 -1.01 7.46
CA PHE A 139 3.37 -1.76 6.28
C PHE A 139 1.87 -1.58 6.01
N TYR A 140 1.55 -1.24 4.76
CA TYR A 140 0.20 -1.03 4.29
C TYR A 140 0.09 -1.37 2.81
N ALA A 141 -0.83 -2.28 2.47
CA ALA A 141 -1.07 -2.69 1.10
C ALA A 141 -2.56 -2.87 0.82
N ILE A 142 -2.95 -2.59 -0.42
CA ILE A 142 -4.31 -2.80 -0.94
C ILE A 142 -4.19 -3.73 -2.14
N SER A 143 -4.80 -4.90 -2.11
CA SER A 143 -4.75 -5.86 -3.22
C SER A 143 -6.14 -6.14 -3.77
N TYR A 144 -6.21 -6.44 -5.07
CA TYR A 144 -7.45 -6.85 -5.74
C TYR A 144 -7.74 -8.35 -5.57
N SER A 145 -6.85 -9.07 -4.88
CA SER A 145 -7.00 -10.49 -4.54
C SER A 145 -6.33 -10.80 -3.19
N ASP A 146 -6.72 -11.90 -2.54
CA ASP A 146 -6.06 -12.38 -1.31
C ASP A 146 -4.74 -13.08 -1.67
N ASN A 147 -3.73 -12.28 -2.03
CA ASN A 147 -2.48 -12.78 -2.60
C ASN A 147 -1.23 -12.46 -1.77
N ILE A 148 -1.40 -11.90 -0.57
CA ILE A 148 -0.29 -11.53 0.31
C ILE A 148 -0.08 -12.63 1.34
N ALA A 149 1.15 -13.13 1.44
CA ALA A 149 1.59 -13.98 2.52
C ALA A 149 2.79 -13.35 3.23
N PHE A 150 2.99 -13.68 4.50
CA PHE A 150 4.19 -13.27 5.23
C PHE A 150 5.14 -14.45 5.38
N ARG A 151 6.45 -14.20 5.23
CA ARG A 151 7.51 -15.21 5.42
C ARG A 151 8.64 -14.68 6.25
N LEU A 152 9.08 -15.46 7.23
CA LEU A 152 10.24 -15.12 8.04
C LEU A 152 11.53 -15.22 7.21
N GLU A 153 12.27 -14.12 7.14
CA GLU A 153 13.51 -14.00 6.39
C GLU A 153 14.56 -13.23 7.18
N SER A 154 15.83 -13.60 6.97
CA SER A 154 16.98 -12.87 7.53
C SER A 154 17.30 -11.65 6.66
N VAL A 155 16.92 -10.46 7.12
CA VAL A 155 17.18 -9.18 6.43
C VAL A 155 18.30 -8.38 7.12
N LYS A 156 18.84 -7.37 6.43
CA LYS A 156 19.88 -6.48 6.96
C LYS A 156 19.27 -5.13 7.32
N GLU A 157 19.20 -4.84 8.62
CA GLU A 157 18.75 -3.56 9.17
C GLU A 157 19.90 -2.87 9.91
N TRP A 158 20.24 -1.65 9.51
CA TRP A 158 21.29 -0.85 10.16
C TRP A 158 22.61 -1.62 10.35
N GLY A 159 22.98 -2.41 9.33
CA GLY A 159 24.19 -3.24 9.35
C GLY A 159 24.10 -4.56 10.12
N ARG A 160 22.97 -4.85 10.78
CA ARG A 160 22.76 -6.08 11.56
C ARG A 160 21.77 -7.01 10.87
N LYS A 161 22.02 -8.32 10.93
CA LYS A 161 21.04 -9.31 10.49
C LYS A 161 19.92 -9.42 11.53
N LYS A 162 18.68 -9.42 11.07
CA LYS A 162 17.49 -9.64 11.90
C LYS A 162 16.50 -10.50 11.13
N GLU A 163 15.73 -11.29 11.87
CA GLU A 163 14.57 -11.97 11.32
C GLU A 163 13.41 -10.97 11.19
N ARG A 164 12.77 -10.96 10.02
CA ARG A 164 11.57 -10.18 9.71
C ARG A 164 10.59 -11.03 8.93
N SER A 165 9.31 -10.96 9.28
CA SER A 165 8.28 -11.46 8.38
C SER A 165 8.09 -10.43 7.27
N ILE A 166 8.53 -10.79 6.08
CA ILE A 166 8.43 -9.93 4.90
C ILE A 166 7.13 -10.24 4.14
N PRO A 167 6.51 -9.24 3.50
CA PRO A 167 5.35 -9.47 2.64
C PRO A 167 5.81 -10.10 1.32
N VAL A 168 5.12 -11.15 0.91
CA VAL A 168 5.31 -11.88 -0.33
C VAL A 168 4.01 -11.84 -1.12
N PHE A 169 3.99 -11.06 -2.19
CA PHE A 169 2.87 -10.96 -3.11
C PHE A 169 2.95 -12.07 -4.14
N LYS A 170 1.92 -12.91 -4.20
CA LYS A 170 1.79 -13.92 -5.25
C LYS A 170 1.08 -13.31 -6.45
N VAL A 171 1.67 -13.48 -7.62
CA VAL A 171 1.08 -13.05 -8.90
C VAL A 171 0.59 -14.30 -9.61
N GLU A 172 -0.69 -14.61 -9.39
CA GLU A 172 -1.37 -15.78 -9.96
C GLU A 172 -2.54 -15.29 -10.83
N GLY A 173 -2.42 -15.43 -12.16
CA GLY A 173 -3.37 -14.83 -13.10
C GLY A 173 -3.33 -13.29 -13.05
N ASP A 174 -4.45 -12.66 -13.35
CA ASP A 174 -4.61 -11.20 -13.34
C ASP A 174 -4.52 -10.67 -11.90
N THR A 175 -3.48 -9.90 -11.63
CA THR A 175 -3.13 -9.41 -10.29
C THR A 175 -2.81 -7.92 -10.36
N THR A 176 -3.45 -7.15 -9.48
CA THR A 176 -3.08 -5.78 -9.17
C THR A 176 -3.00 -5.60 -7.67
N PHE A 177 -1.97 -4.92 -7.19
CA PHE A 177 -1.87 -4.48 -5.81
C PHE A 177 -1.19 -3.12 -5.71
N ILE A 178 -1.42 -2.46 -4.58
CA ILE A 178 -0.95 -1.11 -4.28
C ILE A 178 -0.18 -1.15 -2.97
N MET A 179 0.97 -0.48 -2.96
CA MET A 179 1.70 -0.14 -1.73
C MET A 179 1.82 1.38 -1.64
N ILE A 180 1.66 1.93 -0.44
CA ILE A 180 1.75 3.37 -0.23
C ILE A 180 3.23 3.74 -0.17
N PHE A 181 3.61 4.84 -0.82
CA PHE A 181 4.96 5.36 -0.77
C PHE A 181 5.25 5.99 0.60
N HIS A 182 6.54 6.04 0.96
CA HIS A 182 7.01 6.57 2.24
C HIS A 182 6.34 7.89 2.63
N ASP A 183 6.08 8.02 3.93
CA ASP A 183 5.42 9.18 4.53
C ASP A 183 4.03 9.51 3.94
N GLY A 184 3.41 8.58 3.20
CA GLY A 184 2.11 8.80 2.54
C GLY A 184 2.21 9.65 1.27
N ALA A 185 3.40 9.78 0.68
CA ALA A 185 3.71 10.66 -0.44
C ALA A 185 3.28 10.13 -1.83
N GLY A 186 2.14 9.44 -1.89
CA GLY A 186 1.64 8.76 -3.09
C GLY A 186 1.63 7.25 -2.93
N PHE A 187 1.49 6.53 -4.03
CA PHE A 187 1.43 5.07 -4.00
C PHE A 187 2.01 4.45 -5.27
N TYR A 188 2.52 3.23 -5.13
CA TYR A 188 2.90 2.37 -6.24
C TYR A 188 1.76 1.42 -6.59
N LEU A 189 1.38 1.38 -7.86
CA LEU A 189 0.51 0.37 -8.45
C LEU A 189 1.36 -0.67 -9.17
N PHE A 190 1.22 -1.93 -8.75
CA PHE A 190 1.87 -3.09 -9.34
C PHE A 190 0.83 -3.90 -10.07
N SER A 191 1.10 -4.29 -11.32
CA SER A 191 0.15 -5.10 -12.07
C SER A 191 0.76 -5.97 -13.15
N ASN A 192 0.06 -7.05 -13.50
CA ASN A 192 0.22 -7.75 -14.76
C ASN A 192 -1.02 -7.69 -15.66
N GLU A 193 -2.04 -6.91 -15.29
CA GLU A 193 -3.29 -6.80 -16.05
C GLU A 193 -3.12 -5.93 -17.31
N GLU A 194 -3.81 -6.30 -18.39
CA GLU A 194 -3.77 -5.58 -19.68
C GLU A 194 -4.18 -4.09 -19.52
N LYS A 195 -5.16 -3.81 -18.65
CA LYS A 195 -5.67 -2.45 -18.37
C LYS A 195 -4.64 -1.51 -17.72
N TYR A 196 -3.50 -2.05 -17.27
CA TYR A 196 -2.37 -1.30 -16.72
C TYR A 196 -1.06 -1.64 -17.46
N SER A 197 -1.14 -2.18 -18.67
CA SER A 197 0.06 -2.60 -19.43
C SER A 197 0.90 -1.44 -19.98
N THR A 198 0.30 -0.25 -20.15
CA THR A 198 1.02 0.97 -20.54
C THR A 198 0.51 2.18 -19.74
N VAL A 199 1.26 3.28 -19.76
CA VAL A 199 0.83 4.55 -19.15
C VAL A 199 -0.45 5.07 -19.77
N GLU A 200 -0.62 4.94 -21.09
CA GLU A 200 -1.84 5.38 -21.77
C GLU A 200 -3.07 4.60 -21.28
N GLU A 201 -2.95 3.28 -21.13
CA GLU A 201 -4.00 2.43 -20.57
C GLU A 201 -4.30 2.83 -19.12
N LEU A 202 -3.27 3.03 -18.27
CA LEU A 202 -3.44 3.55 -16.91
C LEU A 202 -4.18 4.90 -16.90
N CYS A 203 -3.76 5.85 -17.75
CA CYS A 203 -4.33 7.19 -17.82
C CYS A 203 -5.81 7.16 -18.20
N SER A 204 -6.22 6.22 -19.06
CA SER A 204 -7.62 6.02 -19.44
C SER A 204 -8.52 5.57 -18.28
N ARG A 205 -7.94 5.08 -17.18
CA ARG A 205 -8.62 4.55 -15.99
C ARG A 205 -8.60 5.49 -14.79
N LEU A 206 -7.95 6.64 -14.91
CA LEU A 206 -7.89 7.60 -13.81
C LEU A 206 -9.28 8.19 -13.51
N PRO A 207 -9.53 8.63 -12.27
CA PRO A 207 -10.76 9.33 -11.92
C PRO A 207 -11.04 10.53 -12.84
N LYS A 208 -12.32 10.75 -13.15
CA LYS A 208 -12.73 11.91 -13.96
C LYS A 208 -12.28 13.22 -13.29
N GLY A 209 -11.69 14.11 -14.08
CA GLY A 209 -11.18 15.40 -13.59
C GLY A 209 -9.79 15.31 -12.96
N THR A 210 -9.10 14.16 -13.04
CA THR A 210 -7.66 14.08 -12.79
C THR A 210 -6.91 14.93 -13.82
N VAL A 211 -5.98 15.74 -13.34
CA VAL A 211 -5.06 16.52 -14.17
C VAL A 211 -3.68 15.89 -14.05
N ILE A 212 -3.12 15.38 -15.14
CA ILE A 212 -1.76 14.84 -15.15
C ILE A 212 -0.81 16.00 -15.43
N THR A 213 0.08 16.30 -14.49
CA THR A 213 1.07 17.38 -14.62
C THR A 213 2.42 16.89 -15.12
N GLN A 214 2.74 15.63 -14.86
CA GLN A 214 4.02 15.02 -15.23
C GLN A 214 3.88 13.52 -15.48
N ILE A 215 4.59 13.03 -16.49
CA ILE A 215 4.80 11.61 -16.77
C ILE A 215 6.30 11.36 -16.88
N ASN A 216 6.85 10.49 -16.03
CA ASN A 216 8.28 10.25 -15.91
C ASN A 216 9.03 11.59 -15.71
N ASP A 217 10.07 11.88 -16.50
CA ASP A 217 10.82 13.14 -16.47
C ASP A 217 10.22 14.25 -17.37
N THR A 218 9.01 14.04 -17.92
CA THR A 218 8.39 14.95 -18.89
C THR A 218 7.17 15.63 -18.30
N LEU A 219 7.19 16.97 -18.26
CA LEU A 219 6.01 17.77 -17.93
C LEU A 219 4.98 17.64 -19.06
N VAL A 220 3.72 17.45 -18.69
CA VAL A 220 2.61 17.46 -19.65
C VAL A 220 2.21 18.92 -19.84
N ASP A 221 2.44 19.47 -21.03
CA ASP A 221 2.04 20.85 -21.34
C ASP A 221 0.54 21.01 -21.09
N LYS A 222 0.19 21.93 -20.17
CA LYS A 222 -1.19 22.41 -20.01
C LYS A 222 -1.51 23.22 -21.27
N SER A 223 -1.97 22.56 -22.34
CA SER A 223 -2.53 23.28 -23.48
C SER A 223 -3.73 24.09 -22.99
N GLU A 224 -3.63 25.41 -23.13
CA GLU A 224 -4.58 26.46 -22.72
C GLU A 224 -6.05 26.20 -23.09
#